data_AF-A0A9D2T8X5-F1
#
_entry.id   AF-A0A9D2T8X5-F1
#
_cell.length_a   1.000
_cell.length_b   1.000
_cell.length_c   1.000
_cell.angle_alpha   90.00
_cell.angle_beta   90.00
_cell.angle_gamma   90.00
#
_symmetry.space_group_name_H-M   'P 1'
#
loop_
_entity.id
_entity.type
_entity.pdbx_description
1 polymer ?
#
loop_
_entity_poly.entity_id
_entity_poly.type
_entity_poly.pdbx_seq_one_letter_code
_entity_poly.pdbx_strand_id
1 'polypeptide(L)'
;MLPYYTALVKNGPKVKRSYSSRTGKLTLTYGKNKIIFYKNKKYAYTNGKKRGLTTAPVVVKYRNINKNYLLIPANFTAKYLGISYTYDSKKRIIHYAKPSSSSKPTAATSKPASTTASSGSSVSSTYSMGMSRSSYIAEQMKVYPSYGGSAITSQKYDTYVNPANDTTGGLQFLRLDTYRDVSAATYKSHLSAMISGKPSSVFAGKGDAFLQASRKYKIDPLYFLCQTIQESGYGTSSLAKGIRSSSLTDSQVQKYDTSSLKGKIVSGDSVKKDASGEITGFRFLSASEKKSGRSYVKTASGYLEVSSLPASAQNITYYNLYGIKAVDAAPQLCGFTYAWNEGWTSVDKAIEGAAEYVSKWYIHNSTHRQNTLYKFRYHPKVSSIWHQYATDPAYARSIGNLMAKYKNVYTSSAVFSYDRPAYR
;
A
#
# COMPACT_ATOMS: atom_id res chain seq x y z
N MET A 1 18.93 17.27 -10.72
CA MET A 1 20.35 17.65 -10.61
C MET A 1 20.60 18.21 -9.21
N LEU A 2 21.76 17.98 -8.61
CA LEU A 2 22.02 18.25 -7.18
C LEU A 2 23.40 18.88 -6.96
N PRO A 3 23.54 19.97 -6.17
CA PRO A 3 24.84 20.53 -5.81
C PRO A 3 25.58 19.57 -4.87
N TYR A 4 26.55 18.82 -5.41
CA TYR A 4 27.12 17.66 -4.70
C TYR A 4 27.77 18.06 -3.37
N TYR A 5 28.46 19.21 -3.33
CA TYR A 5 29.26 19.59 -2.17
C TYR A 5 28.37 19.91 -0.97
N THR A 6 27.35 20.75 -1.14
CA THR A 6 26.43 21.09 -0.05
C THR A 6 25.61 19.88 0.37
N ALA A 7 25.10 19.11 -0.60
CA ALA A 7 24.16 18.03 -0.32
C ALA A 7 24.79 16.74 0.19
N LEU A 8 25.99 16.35 -0.27
CA LEU A 8 26.61 15.07 0.08
C LEU A 8 27.78 15.21 1.06
N VAL A 9 28.51 16.33 0.97
CA VAL A 9 29.79 16.52 1.68
C VAL A 9 29.57 17.37 2.93
N LYS A 10 28.98 18.57 2.79
CA LYS A 10 28.81 19.51 3.89
C LYS A 10 27.64 19.12 4.79
N ASN A 11 26.43 18.96 4.24
CA ASN A 11 25.20 18.83 5.03
C ASN A 11 24.67 17.39 5.11
N GLY A 12 25.03 16.54 4.16
CA GLY A 12 24.57 15.16 4.06
C GLY A 12 25.51 14.13 4.69
N PRO A 13 25.68 12.94 4.08
CA PRO A 13 26.32 11.78 4.71
C PRO A 13 27.84 11.90 4.95
N LYS A 14 28.44 13.06 4.68
CA LYS A 14 29.89 13.28 4.73
C LYS A 14 30.66 12.41 3.73
N VAL A 15 30.15 12.36 2.49
CA VAL A 15 30.81 11.68 1.36
C VAL A 15 32.20 12.28 1.12
N LYS A 16 33.23 11.44 1.04
CA LYS A 16 34.59 11.88 0.70
C LYS A 16 34.63 12.32 -0.76
N ARG A 17 35.32 13.43 -1.06
CA ARG A 17 35.35 14.00 -2.41
C ARG A 17 36.73 14.50 -2.82
N SER A 18 37.03 14.41 -4.11
CA SER A 18 38.15 15.09 -4.78
C SER A 18 37.66 15.68 -6.10
N TYR A 19 37.98 16.94 -6.38
CA TYR A 19 37.56 17.64 -7.59
C TYR A 19 38.69 18.46 -8.19
N SER A 20 38.92 18.30 -9.49
CA SER A 20 39.88 19.10 -10.27
C SER A 20 39.13 20.02 -11.23
N SER A 21 39.26 21.34 -11.05
CA SER A 21 38.64 22.34 -11.93
C SER A 21 39.23 22.33 -13.35
N ARG A 22 40.56 22.08 -13.47
CA ARG A 22 41.29 21.99 -14.74
C ARG A 22 40.76 20.86 -15.63
N THR A 23 40.51 19.68 -15.05
CA THR A 23 40.06 18.49 -15.81
C THR A 23 38.54 18.26 -15.74
N GLY A 24 37.84 18.95 -14.84
CA GLY A 24 36.42 18.72 -14.58
C GLY A 24 36.10 17.36 -13.95
N LYS A 25 37.11 16.62 -13.45
CA LYS A 25 36.96 15.29 -12.84
C LYS A 25 36.55 15.42 -11.37
N LEU A 26 35.40 14.85 -11.03
CA LEU A 26 34.88 14.73 -9.66
C LEU A 26 34.89 13.27 -9.21
N THR A 27 35.62 12.95 -8.16
CA THR A 27 35.60 11.63 -7.51
C THR A 27 34.84 11.73 -6.18
N LEU A 28 33.84 10.87 -5.99
CA LEU A 28 33.08 10.72 -4.76
C LEU A 28 33.28 9.32 -4.21
N THR A 29 33.55 9.21 -2.91
CA THR A 29 33.71 7.91 -2.22
C THR A 29 32.90 7.88 -0.94
N TYR A 30 32.11 6.83 -0.77
CA TYR A 30 31.33 6.60 0.45
C TYR A 30 31.35 5.11 0.79
N GLY A 31 31.91 4.77 1.96
CA GLY A 31 32.29 3.39 2.28
C GLY A 31 33.20 2.81 1.20
N LYS A 32 32.82 1.64 0.66
CA LYS A 32 33.53 0.96 -0.44
C LYS A 32 33.18 1.47 -1.85
N ASN A 33 32.17 2.34 -1.96
CA ASN A 33 31.65 2.76 -3.26
C ASN A 33 32.33 4.03 -3.74
N LYS A 34 32.78 4.04 -5.00
CA LYS A 34 33.46 5.15 -5.68
C LYS A 34 32.75 5.49 -6.98
N ILE A 35 32.47 6.77 -7.20
CA ILE A 35 31.99 7.30 -8.48
C ILE A 35 32.95 8.36 -8.99
N ILE A 36 33.27 8.33 -10.28
CA ILE A 36 34.03 9.36 -10.98
C ILE A 36 33.13 9.97 -12.06
N PHE A 37 32.82 11.25 -11.90
CA PHE A 37 32.10 12.09 -12.85
C PHE A 37 33.06 12.98 -13.63
N TYR A 38 32.65 13.36 -14.84
CA TYR A 38 33.33 14.36 -15.66
C TYR A 38 32.35 15.46 -16.05
N LYS A 39 32.73 16.72 -15.84
CA LYS A 39 31.94 17.90 -16.22
C LYS A 39 31.56 17.83 -17.70
N ASN A 40 30.28 18.09 -17.99
CA ASN A 40 29.69 18.10 -19.33
C ASN A 40 29.75 16.77 -20.12
N LYS A 41 30.06 15.64 -19.47
CA LYS A 41 30.01 14.32 -20.10
C LYS A 41 28.82 13.51 -19.59
N LYS A 42 28.09 12.84 -20.50
CA LYS A 42 26.96 11.95 -20.18
C LYS A 42 27.41 10.54 -19.77
N TYR A 43 28.55 10.42 -19.10
CA TYR A 43 29.01 9.16 -18.54
C TYR A 43 29.77 9.38 -17.23
N ALA A 44 29.83 8.34 -16.42
CA ALA A 44 30.60 8.26 -15.17
C ALA A 44 31.23 6.87 -15.02
N TYR A 45 32.21 6.72 -14.13
CA TYR A 45 32.72 5.41 -13.73
C TYR A 45 32.26 5.09 -12.32
N THR A 46 31.69 3.90 -12.11
CA THR A 46 31.28 3.42 -10.79
C THR A 46 32.12 2.19 -10.46
N ASN A 47 32.91 2.27 -9.39
CA ASN A 47 33.89 1.24 -9.01
C ASN A 47 34.74 0.75 -10.19
N GLY A 48 35.17 1.66 -11.07
CA GLY A 48 36.00 1.34 -12.25
C GLY A 48 35.22 1.02 -13.53
N LYS A 49 33.90 0.79 -13.48
CA LYS A 49 33.08 0.46 -14.66
C LYS A 49 32.41 1.70 -15.27
N LYS A 50 32.57 1.92 -16.57
CA LYS A 50 31.94 3.03 -17.33
C LYS A 50 30.41 2.84 -17.40
N ARG A 51 29.65 3.91 -17.18
CA ARG A 51 28.19 3.95 -17.15
C ARG A 51 27.66 5.22 -17.81
N GLY A 52 26.56 5.10 -18.54
CA GLY A 52 25.84 6.26 -19.12
C GLY A 52 25.06 7.05 -18.06
N LEU A 53 24.92 8.36 -18.30
CA LEU A 53 24.11 9.28 -17.52
C LEU A 53 23.01 9.86 -18.40
N THR A 54 21.79 9.92 -17.88
CA THR A 54 20.67 10.61 -18.54
C THR A 54 20.88 12.13 -18.60
N THR A 55 21.65 12.69 -17.68
CA THR A 55 22.03 14.11 -17.65
C THR A 55 23.49 14.26 -17.26
N ALA A 56 24.23 15.13 -17.94
CA ALA A 56 25.64 15.38 -17.62
C ALA A 56 25.78 16.22 -16.34
N PRO A 57 26.86 16.04 -15.56
CA PRO A 57 27.26 16.99 -14.52
C PRO A 57 27.51 18.38 -15.12
N VAL A 58 26.89 19.42 -14.57
CA VAL A 58 26.99 20.80 -15.08
C VAL A 58 27.27 21.79 -13.96
N VAL A 59 28.01 22.85 -14.26
CA VAL A 59 28.23 23.96 -13.31
C VAL A 59 27.10 24.97 -13.48
N VAL A 60 26.47 25.33 -12.37
CA VAL A 60 25.38 26.32 -12.34
C VAL A 60 25.79 27.48 -11.43
N LYS A 61 25.65 28.71 -11.93
CA LYS A 61 25.83 29.95 -11.14
C LYS A 61 24.53 30.28 -10.41
N TYR A 62 24.59 30.30 -9.08
CA TYR A 62 23.49 30.76 -8.24
C TYR A 62 23.66 32.25 -8.03
N ARG A 63 22.93 33.04 -8.83
CA ARG A 63 23.08 34.51 -8.93
C ARG A 63 22.84 35.22 -7.59
N ASN A 64 21.87 34.73 -6.80
CA ASN A 64 21.51 35.27 -5.49
C ASN A 64 22.61 35.18 -4.42
N ILE A 65 23.58 34.27 -4.57
CA ILE A 65 24.70 34.12 -3.62
C ILE A 65 26.07 34.20 -4.33
N ASN A 66 26.06 34.65 -5.60
CA ASN A 66 27.21 34.76 -6.50
C ASN A 66 28.20 33.58 -6.43
N LYS A 67 27.69 32.34 -6.36
CA LYS A 67 28.51 31.11 -6.24
C LYS A 67 28.20 30.10 -7.34
N ASN A 68 29.24 29.41 -7.80
CA ASN A 68 29.14 28.34 -8.78
C ASN A 68 29.11 26.98 -8.08
N TYR A 69 28.12 26.14 -8.40
CA TYR A 69 28.06 24.76 -7.92
C TYR A 69 28.10 23.78 -9.08
N LEU A 70 28.92 22.74 -8.96
CA LEU A 70 28.82 21.57 -9.83
C LEU A 70 27.64 20.72 -9.36
N LEU A 71 26.65 20.60 -10.22
CA LEU A 71 25.50 19.74 -10.00
C LEU A 71 25.73 18.38 -10.63
N ILE A 72 25.28 17.32 -9.96
CA ILE A 72 25.34 15.93 -10.44
C ILE A 72 23.97 15.25 -10.44
N PRO A 73 23.76 14.16 -11.21
CA PRO A 73 22.49 13.44 -11.22
C PRO A 73 22.25 12.74 -9.88
N ALA A 74 21.25 13.20 -9.14
CA ALA A 74 20.98 12.76 -7.77
C ALA A 74 20.68 11.26 -7.68
N ASN A 75 19.74 10.76 -8.49
CA ASN A 75 19.35 9.34 -8.49
C ASN A 75 20.55 8.43 -8.80
N PHE A 76 21.31 8.75 -9.85
CA PHE A 76 22.51 8.00 -10.21
C PHE A 76 23.53 7.99 -9.06
N THR A 77 23.77 9.15 -8.46
CA THR A 77 24.76 9.29 -7.39
C THR A 77 24.34 8.50 -6.14
N ALA A 78 23.08 8.63 -5.73
CA ALA A 78 22.49 7.90 -4.61
C ALA A 78 22.59 6.39 -4.81
N LYS A 79 22.15 5.91 -5.98
CA LYS A 79 22.19 4.50 -6.37
C LYS A 79 23.59 3.90 -6.25
N TYR A 80 24.59 4.57 -6.82
CA TYR A 80 25.93 3.98 -6.94
C TYR A 80 26.89 4.30 -5.79
N LEU A 81 26.58 5.28 -4.93
CA LEU A 81 27.25 5.42 -3.64
C LEU A 81 26.60 4.56 -2.54
N GLY A 82 25.39 4.03 -2.78
CA GLY A 82 24.64 3.28 -1.79
C GLY A 82 24.09 4.17 -0.69
N ILE A 83 23.58 5.35 -1.07
CA ILE A 83 23.10 6.38 -0.14
C ILE A 83 21.64 6.67 -0.48
N SER A 84 20.77 6.65 0.54
CA SER A 84 19.37 7.01 0.42
C SER A 84 19.16 8.52 0.43
N TYR A 85 18.17 9.01 -0.32
CA TYR A 85 17.71 10.39 -0.26
C TYR A 85 16.19 10.50 -0.29
N THR A 86 15.68 11.59 0.27
CA THR A 86 14.29 12.01 0.13
C THR A 86 14.24 13.27 -0.73
N TYR A 87 13.19 13.39 -1.54
CA TYR A 87 12.94 14.58 -2.36
C TYR A 87 11.71 15.29 -1.81
N ASP A 88 11.91 16.49 -1.29
CA ASP A 88 10.82 17.41 -0.97
C ASP A 88 10.41 18.11 -2.26
N SER A 89 9.27 17.69 -2.81
CA SER A 89 8.74 18.23 -4.08
C SER A 89 8.27 19.67 -3.97
N LYS A 90 7.86 20.13 -2.77
CA LYS A 90 7.40 21.50 -2.53
C LYS A 90 8.55 22.48 -2.47
N LYS A 91 9.65 22.09 -1.83
CA LYS A 91 10.87 22.92 -1.76
C LYS A 91 11.84 22.68 -2.92
N ARG A 92 11.60 21.63 -3.72
CA ARG A 92 12.51 21.12 -4.77
C ARG A 92 13.90 20.79 -4.23
N ILE A 93 13.97 20.36 -2.95
CA ILE A 93 15.21 20.07 -2.23
C ILE A 93 15.34 18.56 -2.03
N ILE A 94 16.56 18.06 -2.14
CA ILE A 94 16.90 16.67 -1.86
C ILE A 94 17.63 16.60 -0.51
N HIS A 95 17.13 15.78 0.42
CA HIS A 95 17.77 15.51 1.71
C HIS A 95 18.41 14.13 1.70
N TYR A 96 19.70 14.05 2.02
CA TYR A 96 20.41 12.77 2.18
C TYR A 96 20.53 12.42 3.67
N ALA A 97 20.41 11.13 3.99
CA ALA A 97 20.53 10.65 5.36
C ALA A 97 21.93 10.92 5.93
N LYS A 98 22.02 11.51 7.13
CA LYS A 98 23.30 11.62 7.87
C LYS A 98 23.66 10.28 8.50
N PRO A 99 24.96 9.90 8.58
CA PRO A 99 25.36 8.79 9.40
C PRO A 99 25.09 9.11 10.87
N SER A 100 24.55 8.12 11.60
CA SER A 100 24.49 8.10 13.06
C SER A 100 25.92 8.19 13.63
N SER A 101 26.11 9.06 14.62
CA SER A 101 27.36 9.23 15.34
C SER A 101 27.65 8.02 16.24
N SER A 102 28.64 7.24 15.83
CA SER A 102 29.60 6.47 16.64
C SER A 102 29.17 5.95 18.03
N SER A 103 29.02 4.63 18.13
CA SER A 103 29.62 3.85 19.21
C SER A 103 30.40 2.67 18.60
N LYS A 104 31.62 2.46 19.09
CA LYS A 104 32.67 1.51 18.65
C LYS A 104 33.02 0.65 19.89
N PRO A 105 33.83 -0.42 19.80
CA PRO A 105 33.47 -1.79 19.42
C PRO A 105 33.90 -2.82 20.50
N THR A 106 33.41 -4.06 20.43
CA THR A 106 34.13 -5.21 21.02
C THR A 106 34.31 -6.28 19.97
N ALA A 107 35.56 -6.66 19.75
CA ALA A 107 36.02 -7.59 18.73
C ALA A 107 35.94 -9.03 19.23
N ALA A 108 35.45 -9.92 18.38
CA ALA A 108 35.92 -11.30 18.33
C ALA A 108 36.07 -11.69 16.85
N THR A 109 37.28 -12.13 16.54
CA THR A 109 37.84 -12.32 15.22
C THR A 109 37.51 -13.71 14.71
N SER A 110 36.84 -13.83 13.57
CA SER A 110 37.00 -14.98 12.68
C SER A 110 36.87 -14.54 11.22
N LYS A 111 37.95 -14.78 10.47
CA LYS A 111 38.18 -14.52 9.03
C LYS A 111 37.23 -15.37 8.15
N PRO A 112 37.17 -15.17 6.81
CA PRO A 112 35.94 -14.96 6.07
C PRO A 112 35.50 -16.23 5.33
N ALA A 113 34.42 -16.86 5.77
CA ALA A 113 33.71 -17.79 4.90
C ALA A 113 32.94 -16.98 3.84
N SER A 114 33.19 -17.27 2.58
CA SER A 114 32.55 -16.62 1.45
C SER A 114 31.02 -16.76 1.54
N THR A 115 30.30 -15.69 1.86
CA THR A 115 28.86 -15.66 1.65
C THR A 115 28.57 -15.40 0.19
N THR A 116 28.60 -16.49 -0.56
CA THR A 116 27.83 -16.68 -1.78
C THR A 116 26.46 -16.04 -1.61
N ALA A 117 26.11 -15.14 -2.52
CA ALA A 117 24.74 -14.66 -2.64
C ALA A 117 23.85 -15.86 -2.94
N SER A 118 23.12 -16.36 -1.94
CA SER A 118 22.05 -17.33 -2.17
C SER A 118 20.86 -16.59 -2.74
N SER A 119 20.70 -16.71 -4.05
CA SER A 119 19.47 -16.46 -4.79
C SER A 119 18.29 -17.16 -4.12
N GLY A 120 17.34 -16.40 -3.56
CA GLY A 120 16.00 -16.94 -3.38
C GLY A 120 15.48 -17.36 -4.76
N SER A 121 15.13 -18.65 -4.91
CA SER A 121 14.59 -19.17 -6.17
C SER A 121 13.29 -18.43 -6.49
N SER A 122 13.27 -17.69 -7.60
CA SER A 122 12.07 -17.03 -8.09
C SER A 122 11.40 -17.91 -9.15
N VAL A 123 10.17 -18.35 -8.89
CA VAL A 123 9.37 -19.11 -9.86
C VAL A 123 8.38 -18.15 -10.54
N SER A 124 8.29 -18.17 -11.87
CA SER A 124 7.32 -17.35 -12.59
C SER A 124 6.41 -18.25 -13.43
N SER A 125 5.10 -18.04 -13.33
CA SER A 125 4.08 -18.62 -14.17
C SER A 125 3.34 -17.54 -14.97
N THR A 126 2.59 -17.97 -15.98
CA THR A 126 1.64 -17.13 -16.70
C THR A 126 0.25 -17.75 -16.67
N TYR A 127 -0.79 -16.91 -16.79
CA TYR A 127 -2.18 -17.36 -16.94
C TYR A 127 -2.85 -16.61 -18.09
N SER A 128 -3.72 -17.30 -18.83
CA SER A 128 -4.44 -16.68 -19.94
C SER A 128 -5.56 -15.76 -19.44
N MET A 129 -5.66 -14.56 -20.05
CA MET A 129 -6.79 -13.65 -19.91
C MET A 129 -7.94 -13.98 -20.86
N GLY A 130 -7.77 -14.98 -21.74
CA GLY A 130 -8.80 -15.45 -22.67
C GLY A 130 -9.13 -14.50 -23.83
N MET A 131 -8.54 -13.30 -23.88
CA MET A 131 -8.81 -12.29 -24.91
C MET A 131 -7.63 -11.33 -25.08
N SER A 132 -7.71 -10.47 -26.10
CA SER A 132 -6.73 -9.41 -26.32
C SER A 132 -6.81 -8.35 -25.23
N ARG A 133 -5.71 -7.62 -25.04
CA ARG A 133 -5.64 -6.54 -24.04
C ARG A 133 -6.63 -5.42 -24.31
N SER A 134 -6.80 -5.04 -25.58
CA SER A 134 -7.74 -4.00 -25.99
C SER A 134 -9.19 -4.40 -25.70
N SER A 135 -9.58 -5.64 -26.01
CA SER A 135 -10.91 -6.16 -25.68
C SER A 135 -11.14 -6.19 -24.16
N TYR A 136 -10.14 -6.63 -23.39
CA TYR A 136 -10.26 -6.65 -21.93
C TYR A 136 -10.42 -5.25 -21.32
N ILE A 137 -9.70 -4.26 -21.85
CA ILE A 137 -9.86 -2.85 -21.44
C ILE A 137 -11.26 -2.34 -21.75
N ALA A 138 -11.81 -2.69 -22.93
CA ALA A 138 -13.17 -2.31 -23.28
C ALA A 138 -14.20 -2.88 -22.28
N GLU A 139 -14.06 -4.15 -21.86
CA GLU A 139 -14.92 -4.75 -20.83
C GLU A 139 -14.77 -4.07 -19.47
N GLN A 140 -13.55 -3.71 -19.06
CA GLN A 140 -13.33 -2.94 -17.83
C GLN A 140 -14.03 -1.58 -17.86
N MET A 141 -13.97 -0.88 -19.00
CA MET A 141 -14.58 0.43 -19.16
C MET A 141 -16.11 0.41 -19.17
N LYS A 142 -16.73 -0.71 -19.59
CA LYS A 142 -18.19 -0.89 -19.47
C LYS A 142 -18.65 -0.88 -18.01
N VAL A 143 -17.88 -1.52 -17.13
CA VAL A 143 -18.23 -1.65 -15.70
C VAL A 143 -17.73 -0.45 -14.89
N TYR A 144 -16.54 0.07 -15.21
CA TYR A 144 -15.85 1.14 -14.49
C TYR A 144 -15.43 2.25 -15.46
N PRO A 145 -16.37 3.09 -15.93
CA PRO A 145 -16.13 4.10 -16.97
C PRO A 145 -15.38 5.35 -16.47
N SER A 146 -15.18 5.48 -15.16
CA SER A 146 -14.65 6.71 -14.54
C SER A 146 -13.48 6.43 -13.59
N TYR A 147 -12.55 7.40 -13.51
CA TYR A 147 -11.44 7.43 -12.58
C TYR A 147 -11.18 8.86 -12.11
N GLY A 148 -11.08 9.09 -10.79
CA GLY A 148 -10.87 10.42 -10.23
C GLY A 148 -12.01 11.41 -10.48
N GLY A 149 -13.24 10.92 -10.66
CA GLY A 149 -14.42 11.75 -10.96
C GLY A 149 -14.59 12.13 -12.43
N SER A 150 -13.78 11.59 -13.33
CA SER A 150 -13.88 11.84 -14.78
C SER A 150 -13.85 10.55 -15.58
N ALA A 151 -14.38 10.58 -16.81
CA ALA A 151 -14.30 9.44 -17.71
C ALA A 151 -12.83 9.07 -17.99
N ILE A 152 -12.51 7.78 -17.93
CA ILE A 152 -11.15 7.28 -18.18
C ILE A 152 -11.01 6.81 -19.64
N THR A 153 -9.87 7.09 -20.26
CA THR A 153 -9.59 6.65 -21.65
C THR A 153 -8.99 5.24 -21.68
N SER A 154 -9.17 4.53 -22.80
CA SER A 154 -8.56 3.21 -23.01
C SER A 154 -7.04 3.25 -22.88
N GLN A 155 -6.40 4.31 -23.37
CA GLN A 155 -4.95 4.52 -23.26
C GLN A 155 -4.54 4.66 -21.78
N LYS A 156 -5.32 5.39 -20.97
CA LYS A 156 -5.05 5.52 -19.55
C LYS A 156 -5.24 4.20 -18.82
N TYR A 157 -6.26 3.42 -19.15
CA TYR A 157 -6.45 2.07 -18.64
C TYR A 157 -5.28 1.14 -19.01
N ASP A 158 -4.81 1.19 -20.25
CA ASP A 158 -3.69 0.37 -20.74
C ASP A 158 -2.41 0.64 -19.95
N THR A 159 -2.23 1.86 -19.42
CA THR A 159 -1.09 2.14 -18.54
C THR A 159 -1.07 1.23 -17.31
N TYR A 160 -2.20 0.72 -16.82
CA TYR A 160 -2.29 -0.13 -15.63
C TYR A 160 -2.49 -1.60 -15.97
N VAL A 161 -3.25 -1.90 -17.03
CA VAL A 161 -3.55 -3.28 -17.48
C VAL A 161 -2.34 -3.91 -18.20
N ASN A 162 -1.52 -3.14 -18.91
CA ASN A 162 -0.41 -3.72 -19.64
C ASN A 162 0.72 -4.17 -18.69
N PRO A 163 1.06 -5.48 -18.61
CA PRO A 163 2.10 -5.97 -17.70
C PRO A 163 3.49 -5.42 -18.00
N ALA A 164 3.74 -4.96 -19.24
CA ALA A 164 5.00 -4.32 -19.63
C ALA A 164 5.21 -2.96 -18.95
N ASN A 165 4.13 -2.33 -18.47
CA ASN A 165 4.16 -1.05 -17.75
C ASN A 165 4.34 -1.22 -16.24
N ASP A 166 4.80 -2.38 -15.78
CA ASP A 166 5.00 -2.64 -14.36
C ASP A 166 6.09 -1.75 -13.75
N THR A 167 5.72 -0.99 -12.73
CA THR A 167 6.64 -0.16 -11.93
C THR A 167 6.94 -0.74 -10.56
N THR A 168 6.28 -1.84 -10.19
CA THR A 168 6.31 -2.42 -8.84
C THR A 168 7.48 -3.39 -8.63
N GLY A 169 8.27 -3.64 -9.68
CA GLY A 169 9.34 -4.63 -9.65
C GLY A 169 8.82 -6.06 -9.57
N GLY A 170 7.68 -6.34 -10.21
CA GLY A 170 7.00 -7.62 -10.24
C GLY A 170 6.01 -7.85 -9.09
N LEU A 171 5.99 -7.00 -8.06
CA LEU A 171 5.23 -7.26 -6.82
C LEU A 171 3.72 -7.24 -7.02
N GLN A 172 3.20 -6.55 -8.04
CA GLN A 172 1.77 -6.68 -8.36
C GLN A 172 1.38 -8.07 -8.89
N PHE A 173 2.35 -8.86 -9.35
CA PHE A 173 2.18 -10.24 -9.81
C PHE A 173 2.63 -11.27 -8.78
N LEU A 174 3.10 -10.85 -7.60
CA LEU A 174 3.51 -11.75 -6.54
C LEU A 174 2.30 -12.57 -6.07
N ARG A 175 2.48 -13.88 -5.92
CA ARG A 175 1.49 -14.78 -5.34
C ARG A 175 1.34 -14.49 -3.85
N LEU A 176 0.12 -14.17 -3.43
CA LEU A 176 -0.20 -13.71 -2.08
C LEU A 176 -0.75 -14.82 -1.18
N ASP A 177 -1.05 -15.98 -1.75
CA ASP A 177 -1.59 -17.20 -1.14
C ASP A 177 -0.52 -18.05 -0.44
N THR A 178 0.52 -17.41 0.08
CA THR A 178 1.55 -18.07 0.88
C THR A 178 2.15 -17.08 1.85
N TYR A 179 2.29 -17.49 3.11
CA TYR A 179 3.06 -16.73 4.08
C TYR A 179 4.55 -16.77 3.74
N ARG A 180 5.21 -15.61 3.71
CA ARG A 180 6.66 -15.49 3.50
C ARG A 180 7.34 -14.97 4.74
N ASP A 181 8.45 -15.61 5.11
CA ASP A 181 9.18 -15.22 6.31
C ASP A 181 9.82 -13.84 6.19
N VAL A 182 9.62 -13.06 7.25
CA VAL A 182 10.08 -11.67 7.38
C VAL A 182 10.86 -11.48 8.68
N SER A 183 11.79 -10.54 8.68
CA SER A 183 12.41 -10.03 9.90
C SER A 183 11.37 -9.27 10.71
N ALA A 184 10.95 -9.82 11.86
CA ALA A 184 9.94 -9.20 12.71
C ALA A 184 10.34 -7.79 13.18
N ALA A 185 11.62 -7.59 13.52
CA ALA A 185 12.13 -6.28 13.92
C ALA A 185 12.03 -5.25 12.77
N THR A 186 12.44 -5.64 11.56
CA THR A 186 12.33 -4.78 10.37
C THR A 186 10.88 -4.50 10.02
N TYR A 187 10.01 -5.50 10.14
CA TYR A 187 8.58 -5.37 9.86
C TYR A 187 7.90 -4.36 10.81
N LYS A 188 8.15 -4.48 12.12
CA LYS A 188 7.65 -3.54 13.13
C LYS A 188 8.18 -2.13 12.89
N SER A 189 9.47 -2.00 12.56
CA SER A 189 10.06 -0.71 12.21
C SER A 189 9.43 -0.09 10.97
N HIS A 190 9.10 -0.88 9.96
CA HIS A 190 8.44 -0.39 8.74
C HIS A 190 7.01 0.05 9.00
N LEU A 191 6.25 -0.70 9.80
CA LEU A 191 4.92 -0.29 10.24
C LEU A 191 4.99 1.07 10.96
N SER A 192 5.90 1.23 11.94
CA SER A 192 6.10 2.50 12.64
C SER A 192 6.47 3.64 11.68
N ALA A 193 7.30 3.37 10.67
CA ALA A 193 7.68 4.35 9.66
C ALA A 193 6.50 4.72 8.74
N MET A 194 5.65 3.77 8.36
CA MET A 194 4.46 4.01 7.54
C MET A 194 3.46 4.93 8.24
N ILE A 195 3.29 4.78 9.55
CA ILE A 195 2.36 5.59 10.35
C ILE A 195 3.04 6.82 11.01
N SER A 196 4.31 7.07 10.69
CA SER A 196 5.02 8.26 11.18
C SER A 196 4.31 9.53 10.69
N GLY A 197 3.92 10.40 11.62
CA GLY A 197 3.10 11.58 11.32
C GLY A 197 1.60 11.27 11.16
N LYS A 198 1.12 10.16 11.73
CA LYS A 198 -0.29 9.78 11.87
C LYS A 198 -0.58 9.49 13.35
N PRO A 199 -0.63 10.51 14.22
CA PRO A 199 -0.74 10.31 15.68
C PRO A 199 -2.05 9.60 16.09
N SER A 200 -3.08 9.66 15.26
CA SER A 200 -4.36 8.97 15.47
C SER A 200 -4.42 7.56 14.86
N SER A 201 -3.30 7.03 14.35
CA SER A 201 -3.26 5.68 13.78
C SER A 201 -3.44 4.62 14.86
N VAL A 202 -4.36 3.69 14.63
CA VAL A 202 -4.58 2.55 15.54
C VAL A 202 -3.52 1.46 15.45
N PHE A 203 -2.59 1.53 14.50
CA PHE A 203 -1.62 0.47 14.26
C PHE A 203 -0.32 0.59 15.07
N ALA A 204 -0.19 1.59 15.93
CA ALA A 204 0.97 1.71 16.81
C ALA A 204 1.15 0.44 17.65
N GLY A 205 2.34 -0.18 17.56
CA GLY A 205 2.65 -1.43 18.26
C GLY A 205 1.97 -2.69 17.72
N LYS A 206 1.19 -2.63 16.63
CA LYS A 206 0.38 -3.76 16.13
C LYS A 206 1.10 -4.71 15.17
N GLY A 207 2.42 -4.61 15.06
CA GLY A 207 3.20 -5.41 14.11
C GLY A 207 3.07 -6.92 14.34
N ASP A 208 2.97 -7.38 15.59
CA ASP A 208 2.76 -8.80 15.90
C ASP A 208 1.38 -9.30 15.48
N ALA A 209 0.32 -8.52 15.69
CA ALA A 209 -1.04 -8.87 15.26
C ALA A 209 -1.10 -9.08 13.73
N PHE A 210 -0.45 -8.20 12.97
CA PHE A 210 -0.33 -8.37 11.51
C PHE A 210 0.39 -9.66 11.12
N LEU A 211 1.51 -9.97 11.77
CA LEU A 211 2.29 -11.18 11.46
C LEU A 211 1.53 -12.45 11.84
N GLN A 212 0.85 -12.47 12.99
CA GLN A 212 0.03 -13.58 13.45
C GLN A 212 -1.15 -13.84 12.51
N ALA A 213 -1.90 -12.79 12.16
CA ALA A 213 -3.00 -12.89 11.20
C ALA A 213 -2.52 -13.40 9.83
N SER A 214 -1.39 -12.88 9.34
CA SER A 214 -0.80 -13.31 8.06
C SER A 214 -0.43 -14.80 8.08
N ARG A 215 0.16 -15.30 9.19
CA ARG A 215 0.47 -16.72 9.37
C ARG A 215 -0.80 -17.57 9.41
N LYS A 216 -1.78 -17.18 10.23
CA LYS A 216 -3.06 -17.89 10.41
C LYS A 216 -3.77 -18.09 9.07
N TYR A 217 -3.88 -17.03 8.28
CA TYR A 217 -4.59 -17.04 7.01
C TYR A 217 -3.71 -17.38 5.80
N LYS A 218 -2.44 -17.73 6.02
CA LYS A 218 -1.47 -18.13 4.99
C LYS A 218 -1.29 -17.10 3.88
N ILE A 219 -1.32 -15.81 4.21
CA ILE A 219 -1.16 -14.72 3.25
C ILE A 219 0.20 -14.03 3.41
N ASP A 220 0.67 -13.40 2.33
CA ASP A 220 1.93 -12.65 2.35
C ASP A 220 1.85 -11.46 3.33
N PRO A 221 2.76 -11.37 4.33
CA PRO A 221 2.64 -10.39 5.40
C PRO A 221 2.92 -8.96 4.95
N LEU A 222 3.83 -8.74 3.99
CA LEU A 222 4.11 -7.38 3.52
C LEU A 222 2.97 -6.85 2.66
N TYR A 223 2.38 -7.70 1.82
CA TYR A 223 1.14 -7.38 1.12
C TYR A 223 0.06 -7.00 2.12
N PHE A 224 -0.20 -7.83 3.12
CA PHE A 224 -1.29 -7.62 4.06
C PHE A 224 -1.13 -6.29 4.82
N LEU A 225 0.10 -5.95 5.23
CA LEU A 225 0.41 -4.64 5.80
C LEU A 225 0.13 -3.49 4.82
N CYS A 226 0.65 -3.57 3.60
CA CYS A 226 0.52 -2.49 2.62
C CYS A 226 -0.94 -2.26 2.19
N GLN A 227 -1.69 -3.34 1.96
CA GLN A 227 -3.13 -3.35 1.75
C GLN A 227 -3.83 -2.63 2.90
N THR A 228 -3.56 -3.06 4.13
CA THR A 228 -4.25 -2.50 5.31
C THR A 228 -3.96 -1.02 5.52
N ILE A 229 -2.72 -0.60 5.28
CA ILE A 229 -2.34 0.81 5.32
C ILE A 229 -3.11 1.64 4.29
N GLN A 230 -3.31 1.12 3.08
CA GLN A 230 -4.06 1.82 2.04
C GLN A 230 -5.56 1.89 2.37
N GLU A 231 -6.17 0.75 2.70
CA GLU A 231 -7.63 0.65 2.94
C GLU A 231 -8.09 1.46 4.16
N SER A 232 -7.31 1.46 5.23
CA SER A 232 -7.67 2.15 6.47
C SER A 232 -7.26 3.62 6.51
N GLY A 233 -6.63 4.13 5.43
CA GLY A 233 -5.98 5.44 5.44
C GLY A 233 -4.94 5.55 6.56
N TYR A 234 -3.99 4.63 6.59
CA TYR A 234 -2.94 4.52 7.62
C TYR A 234 -3.51 4.29 9.04
N GLY A 235 -4.67 3.65 9.16
CA GLY A 235 -5.33 3.38 10.44
C GLY A 235 -6.03 4.61 11.03
N THR A 236 -6.36 5.62 10.22
CA THR A 236 -6.92 6.90 10.67
C THR A 236 -8.36 7.15 10.21
N SER A 237 -8.90 6.32 9.32
CA SER A 237 -10.31 6.43 8.90
C SER A 237 -11.26 6.26 10.10
N SER A 238 -12.48 6.82 10.02
CA SER A 238 -13.45 6.76 11.12
C SER A 238 -13.75 5.32 11.55
N LEU A 239 -13.96 4.42 10.59
CA LEU A 239 -14.20 3.00 10.84
C LEU A 239 -12.94 2.28 11.37
N ALA A 240 -11.74 2.64 10.89
CA ALA A 240 -10.50 2.03 11.36
C ALA A 240 -10.13 2.45 12.78
N LYS A 241 -10.42 3.70 13.16
CA LYS A 241 -10.29 4.19 14.55
C LYS A 241 -11.28 3.55 15.51
N GLY A 242 -12.30 2.91 14.95
CA GLY A 242 -13.40 2.30 15.67
C GLY A 242 -14.46 3.30 16.09
N ILE A 243 -15.67 2.80 16.24
CA ILE A 243 -16.83 3.58 16.67
C ILE A 243 -17.34 2.96 17.97
N ARG A 244 -17.42 3.77 19.02
CA ARG A 244 -18.13 3.41 20.23
C ARG A 244 -19.63 3.44 19.95
N SER A 245 -20.33 2.35 20.26
CA SER A 245 -21.76 2.21 19.96
C SER A 245 -22.61 3.38 20.48
N SER A 246 -22.37 3.83 21.71
CA SER A 246 -23.02 5.00 22.34
C SER A 246 -22.73 6.34 21.65
N SER A 247 -21.80 6.38 20.71
CA SER A 247 -21.33 7.55 19.98
C SER A 247 -21.51 7.43 18.46
N LEU A 248 -22.23 6.39 17.99
CA LEU A 248 -22.46 6.18 16.57
C LEU A 248 -23.22 7.35 15.95
N THR A 249 -22.64 7.92 14.89
CA THR A 249 -23.25 8.91 14.00
C THR A 249 -22.90 8.56 12.56
N ASP A 250 -23.74 9.00 11.62
CA ASP A 250 -23.50 8.80 10.20
C ASP A 250 -23.96 10.04 9.42
N SER A 251 -23.00 10.77 8.86
CA SER A 251 -23.27 12.02 8.15
C SER A 251 -24.06 11.82 6.86
N GLN A 252 -24.06 10.63 6.26
CA GLN A 252 -24.88 10.35 5.08
C GLN A 252 -26.34 10.10 5.46
N VAL A 253 -26.58 9.43 6.59
CA VAL A 253 -27.93 9.25 7.15
C VAL A 253 -28.50 10.58 7.63
N GLN A 254 -27.69 11.39 8.33
CA GLN A 254 -28.11 12.69 8.91
C GLN A 254 -28.61 13.72 7.89
N LYS A 255 -28.30 13.54 6.59
CA LYS A 255 -28.85 14.37 5.51
C LYS A 255 -30.36 14.13 5.29
N TYR A 256 -30.88 12.98 5.70
CA TYR A 256 -32.24 12.53 5.44
C TYR A 256 -33.03 12.21 6.71
N ASP A 257 -32.34 11.91 7.80
CA ASP A 257 -32.94 11.54 9.09
C ASP A 257 -32.05 11.99 10.26
N THR A 258 -32.59 12.83 11.14
CA THR A 258 -31.86 13.38 12.29
C THR A 258 -31.99 12.52 13.55
N SER A 259 -32.69 11.38 13.46
CA SER A 259 -32.87 10.45 14.57
C SER A 259 -31.52 9.93 15.11
N SER A 260 -31.45 9.71 16.41
CA SER A 260 -30.24 9.22 17.08
C SER A 260 -29.89 7.79 16.63
N LEU A 261 -28.65 7.60 16.16
CA LEU A 261 -28.08 6.28 15.86
C LEU A 261 -27.35 5.67 17.06
N LYS A 262 -27.29 6.35 18.20
CA LYS A 262 -26.59 5.85 19.40
C LYS A 262 -27.17 4.50 19.82
N GLY A 263 -26.30 3.49 19.93
CA GLY A 263 -26.71 2.14 20.31
C GLY A 263 -27.51 1.39 19.23
N LYS A 264 -27.58 1.90 18.00
CA LYS A 264 -28.36 1.26 16.92
C LYS A 264 -27.49 0.41 16.00
N ILE A 265 -28.12 -0.61 15.41
CA ILE A 265 -27.59 -1.46 14.34
C ILE A 265 -28.65 -1.65 13.27
N VAL A 266 -28.24 -1.97 12.04
CA VAL A 266 -29.16 -2.45 11.00
C VAL A 266 -29.66 -3.85 11.37
N SER A 267 -30.96 -4.10 11.22
CA SER A 267 -31.60 -5.35 11.62
C SER A 267 -32.71 -5.81 10.68
N GLY A 268 -33.33 -6.95 11.01
CA GLY A 268 -34.50 -7.48 10.32
C GLY A 268 -34.33 -7.58 8.81
N ASP A 269 -35.34 -7.09 8.08
CA ASP A 269 -35.46 -7.27 6.64
C ASP A 269 -34.40 -6.47 5.84
N SER A 270 -33.66 -5.59 6.51
CA SER A 270 -32.55 -4.81 5.94
C SER A 270 -31.20 -5.52 6.01
N VAL A 271 -31.06 -6.66 6.69
CA VAL A 271 -29.81 -7.43 6.74
C VAL A 271 -29.89 -8.58 5.74
N LYS A 272 -28.95 -8.64 4.79
CA LYS A 272 -28.82 -9.78 3.87
C LYS A 272 -27.79 -10.76 4.43
N LYS A 273 -28.19 -12.02 4.57
CA LYS A 273 -27.31 -13.12 5.00
C LYS A 273 -27.25 -14.20 3.93
N ASP A 274 -26.13 -14.90 3.86
CA ASP A 274 -26.07 -16.16 3.11
C ASP A 274 -26.63 -17.34 3.95
N ALA A 275 -26.59 -18.54 3.38
CA ALA A 275 -27.07 -19.75 4.03
C ALA A 275 -26.29 -20.12 5.31
N SER A 276 -25.06 -19.63 5.47
CA SER A 276 -24.26 -19.82 6.69
C SER A 276 -24.57 -18.79 7.78
N GLY A 277 -25.38 -17.78 7.46
CA GLY A 277 -25.73 -16.69 8.37
C GLY A 277 -24.75 -15.51 8.33
N GLU A 278 -23.75 -15.55 7.45
CA GLU A 278 -22.80 -14.44 7.26
C GLU A 278 -23.49 -13.28 6.55
N ILE A 279 -23.23 -12.06 7.02
CA ILE A 279 -23.81 -10.85 6.41
C ILE A 279 -23.14 -10.58 5.06
N THR A 280 -23.91 -10.71 3.98
CA THR A 280 -23.45 -10.46 2.62
C THR A 280 -23.74 -9.03 2.16
N GLY A 281 -24.62 -8.31 2.85
CA GLY A 281 -24.86 -6.89 2.60
C GLY A 281 -26.09 -6.35 3.31
N PHE A 282 -26.50 -5.15 2.91
CA PHE A 282 -27.67 -4.48 3.46
C PHE A 282 -28.68 -4.17 2.35
N ARG A 283 -29.96 -4.21 2.70
CA ARG A 283 -31.08 -3.94 1.80
C ARG A 283 -31.80 -2.68 2.27
N PHE A 284 -31.91 -1.73 1.36
CA PHE A 284 -32.73 -0.54 1.57
C PHE A 284 -34.16 -0.85 1.17
N LEU A 285 -35.08 -0.59 2.10
CA LEU A 285 -36.51 -0.80 1.92
C LEU A 285 -37.13 0.44 1.27
N SER A 286 -38.15 0.23 0.46
CA SER A 286 -39.09 1.27 0.06
C SER A 286 -40.01 1.65 1.24
N ALA A 287 -40.74 2.75 1.10
CA ALA A 287 -41.64 3.23 2.16
C ALA A 287 -42.79 2.24 2.45
N SER A 288 -43.30 1.55 1.43
CA SER A 288 -44.40 0.57 1.53
C SER A 288 -43.99 -0.75 2.18
N GLU A 289 -42.69 -1.06 2.23
CA GLU A 289 -42.16 -2.27 2.86
C GLU A 289 -41.96 -2.13 4.38
N LYS A 290 -42.10 -0.92 4.93
CA LYS A 290 -41.99 -0.71 6.38
C LYS A 290 -43.15 -1.37 7.11
N LYS A 291 -42.85 -1.98 8.26
CA LYS A 291 -43.82 -2.69 9.10
C LYS A 291 -44.10 -1.88 10.37
N SER A 292 -45.37 -1.87 10.78
CA SER A 292 -45.79 -1.24 12.04
C SER A 292 -45.05 -1.85 13.24
N GLY A 293 -44.71 -1.04 14.25
CA GLY A 293 -43.99 -1.47 15.45
C GLY A 293 -42.48 -1.68 15.27
N ARG A 294 -41.93 -1.49 14.07
CA ARG A 294 -40.47 -1.55 13.82
C ARG A 294 -39.88 -0.15 13.67
N SER A 295 -38.57 -0.02 13.91
CA SER A 295 -37.83 1.24 13.78
C SER A 295 -37.04 1.28 12.49
N TYR A 296 -36.98 2.47 11.87
CA TYR A 296 -36.30 2.68 10.59
C TYR A 296 -35.54 4.00 10.60
N VAL A 297 -34.49 4.10 9.79
CA VAL A 297 -33.81 5.36 9.48
C VAL A 297 -33.83 5.61 7.98
N LYS A 298 -34.13 6.86 7.59
CA LYS A 298 -34.15 7.26 6.17
C LYS A 298 -32.75 7.58 5.66
N THR A 299 -32.45 7.17 4.43
CA THR A 299 -31.18 7.39 3.73
C THR A 299 -31.42 7.84 2.29
N ALA A 300 -30.36 8.18 1.56
CA ALA A 300 -30.43 8.48 0.13
C ALA A 300 -31.01 7.33 -0.73
N SER A 301 -30.86 6.08 -0.26
CA SER A 301 -31.23 4.87 -1.01
C SER A 301 -32.51 4.20 -0.52
N GLY A 302 -33.24 4.80 0.43
CA GLY A 302 -34.43 4.23 1.05
C GLY A 302 -34.30 4.13 2.56
N TYR A 303 -34.99 3.17 3.17
CA TYR A 303 -35.03 2.99 4.63
C TYR A 303 -34.20 1.78 5.07
N LEU A 304 -33.48 1.92 6.17
CA LEU A 304 -32.86 0.79 6.87
C LEU A 304 -33.66 0.50 8.13
N GLU A 305 -34.09 -0.74 8.31
CA GLU A 305 -34.62 -1.20 9.59
C GLU A 305 -33.50 -1.23 10.63
N VAL A 306 -33.77 -0.69 11.82
CA VAL A 306 -32.80 -0.61 12.91
C VAL A 306 -33.37 -1.12 14.22
N SER A 307 -32.49 -1.64 15.06
CA SER A 307 -32.81 -2.05 16.44
C SER A 307 -31.73 -1.57 17.39
N SER A 308 -32.06 -1.55 18.68
CA SER A 308 -31.10 -1.23 19.73
C SER A 308 -30.23 -2.45 20.03
N LEU A 309 -28.93 -2.21 20.21
CA LEU A 309 -28.01 -3.20 20.74
C LEU A 309 -28.39 -3.59 22.17
N PRO A 310 -28.07 -4.82 22.61
CA PRO A 310 -28.19 -5.19 24.02
C PRO A 310 -27.30 -4.30 24.88
N ALA A 311 -27.71 -4.05 26.13
CA ALA A 311 -27.01 -3.12 27.03
C ALA A 311 -25.51 -3.44 27.18
N SER A 312 -25.14 -4.73 27.22
CA SER A 312 -23.75 -5.19 27.29
C SER A 312 -22.89 -4.77 26.10
N ALA A 313 -23.48 -4.47 24.94
CA ALA A 313 -22.77 -4.08 23.72
C ALA A 313 -22.73 -2.56 23.47
N GLN A 314 -23.53 -1.77 24.20
CA GLN A 314 -23.69 -0.32 23.93
C GLN A 314 -22.47 0.54 24.34
N ASN A 315 -21.56 0.01 25.16
CA ASN A 315 -20.33 0.70 25.58
C ASN A 315 -19.06 0.15 24.94
N ILE A 316 -19.19 -0.72 23.93
CA ILE A 316 -18.05 -1.33 23.24
C ILE A 316 -17.71 -0.52 21.98
N THR A 317 -16.41 -0.43 21.68
CA THR A 317 -15.87 0.13 20.43
C THR A 317 -15.64 -0.99 19.42
N TYR A 318 -16.16 -0.82 18.21
CA TYR A 318 -16.01 -1.78 17.11
C TYR A 318 -15.21 -1.17 15.97
N TYR A 319 -14.29 -1.95 15.41
CA TYR A 319 -13.29 -1.49 14.45
C TYR A 319 -13.51 -2.18 13.10
N ASN A 320 -13.47 -1.43 12.00
CA ASN A 320 -13.59 -1.97 10.64
C ASN A 320 -12.51 -1.33 9.75
N LEU A 321 -11.39 -2.03 9.57
CA LEU A 321 -10.19 -1.46 8.93
C LEU A 321 -10.39 -1.18 7.44
N TYR A 322 -11.20 -2.01 6.77
CA TYR A 322 -11.39 -1.99 5.32
C TYR A 322 -12.72 -1.39 4.89
N GLY A 323 -13.53 -0.92 5.84
CA GLY A 323 -14.90 -0.50 5.54
C GLY A 323 -15.74 -1.64 4.95
N ILE A 324 -15.54 -2.88 5.41
CA ILE A 324 -16.29 -4.04 4.92
C ILE A 324 -17.77 -3.83 5.21
N LYS A 325 -18.59 -3.94 4.14
CA LYS A 325 -20.03 -3.62 4.12
C LYS A 325 -20.38 -2.18 4.54
N ALA A 326 -19.44 -1.24 4.50
CA ALA A 326 -19.77 0.19 4.53
C ALA A 326 -20.36 0.58 3.18
N VAL A 327 -21.64 0.96 3.16
CA VAL A 327 -22.36 1.34 1.94
C VAL A 327 -22.50 2.85 1.85
N ASP A 328 -22.45 3.43 0.65
CA ASP A 328 -22.37 4.88 0.45
C ASP A 328 -23.48 5.68 1.14
N ALA A 329 -24.71 5.14 1.21
CA ALA A 329 -25.85 5.81 1.81
C ALA A 329 -25.84 5.79 3.36
N ALA A 330 -25.06 4.91 3.99
CA ALA A 330 -24.97 4.75 5.44
C ALA A 330 -23.63 4.08 5.86
N PRO A 331 -22.47 4.67 5.53
CA PRO A 331 -21.18 3.98 5.62
C PRO A 331 -20.76 3.66 7.05
N GLN A 332 -21.06 4.54 8.01
CA GLN A 332 -20.71 4.32 9.41
C GLN A 332 -21.68 3.33 10.06
N LEU A 333 -23.00 3.48 9.85
CA LEU A 333 -24.00 2.58 10.44
C LEU A 333 -23.85 1.14 9.94
N CYS A 334 -23.73 0.95 8.64
CA CYS A 334 -23.60 -0.39 8.04
C CYS A 334 -22.24 -1.02 8.33
N GLY A 335 -21.15 -0.26 8.22
CA GLY A 335 -19.80 -0.74 8.54
C GLY A 335 -19.63 -1.10 10.03
N PHE A 336 -20.25 -0.32 10.92
CA PHE A 336 -20.34 -0.61 12.36
C PHE A 336 -21.16 -1.87 12.63
N THR A 337 -22.33 -1.99 12.00
CA THR A 337 -23.21 -3.16 12.16
C THR A 337 -22.48 -4.44 11.76
N TYR A 338 -21.71 -4.41 10.67
CA TYR A 338 -20.91 -5.55 10.26
C TYR A 338 -19.82 -5.87 11.31
N ALA A 339 -19.02 -4.88 11.73
CA ALA A 339 -17.98 -5.09 12.74
C ALA A 339 -18.51 -5.61 14.09
N TRP A 340 -19.73 -5.21 14.47
CA TRP A 340 -20.42 -5.75 15.64
C TRP A 340 -20.75 -7.24 15.49
N ASN A 341 -21.32 -7.65 14.35
CA ASN A 341 -21.64 -9.06 14.09
C ASN A 341 -20.38 -9.93 14.03
N GLU A 342 -19.27 -9.41 13.50
CA GLU A 342 -17.98 -10.10 13.45
C GLU A 342 -17.21 -10.05 14.78
N GLY A 343 -17.72 -9.32 15.79
CA GLY A 343 -17.09 -9.24 17.11
C GLY A 343 -15.74 -8.52 17.12
N TRP A 344 -15.52 -7.56 16.21
CA TRP A 344 -14.28 -6.79 16.07
C TRP A 344 -14.14 -5.69 17.14
N THR A 345 -14.10 -6.12 18.40
CA THR A 345 -14.07 -5.28 19.60
C THR A 345 -12.69 -4.71 19.95
N SER A 346 -11.67 -5.00 19.14
CA SER A 346 -10.32 -4.48 19.29
C SER A 346 -9.64 -4.35 17.93
N VAL A 347 -8.57 -3.55 17.86
CA VAL A 347 -7.77 -3.39 16.65
C VAL A 347 -7.20 -4.74 16.20
N ASP A 348 -6.76 -5.58 17.13
CA ASP A 348 -6.15 -6.88 16.84
C ASP A 348 -7.17 -7.83 16.20
N LYS A 349 -8.40 -7.88 16.73
CA LYS A 349 -9.50 -8.65 16.13
C LYS A 349 -9.88 -8.12 14.75
N ALA A 350 -9.84 -6.80 14.54
CA ALA A 350 -10.12 -6.21 13.24
C ALA A 350 -8.99 -6.45 12.22
N ILE A 351 -7.73 -6.52 12.66
CA ILE A 351 -6.59 -6.97 11.83
C ILE A 351 -6.82 -8.42 11.43
N GLU A 352 -7.18 -9.28 12.38
CA GLU A 352 -7.47 -10.69 12.10
C GLU A 352 -8.63 -10.86 11.12
N GLY A 353 -9.76 -10.18 11.35
CA GLY A 353 -10.92 -10.21 10.47
C GLY A 353 -10.64 -9.63 9.08
N ALA A 354 -9.80 -8.60 8.98
CA ALA A 354 -9.33 -8.07 7.71
C ALA A 354 -8.51 -9.10 6.92
N ALA A 355 -7.63 -9.86 7.58
CA ALA A 355 -6.86 -10.94 6.96
C ALA A 355 -7.76 -12.11 6.54
N GLU A 356 -8.72 -12.49 7.38
CA GLU A 356 -9.72 -13.51 7.08
C GLU A 356 -10.51 -13.14 5.83
N TYR A 357 -11.02 -11.91 5.78
CA TYR A 357 -11.84 -11.42 4.68
C TYR A 357 -11.10 -11.51 3.34
N VAL A 358 -9.87 -10.98 3.23
CA VAL A 358 -9.12 -11.05 1.96
C VAL A 358 -8.68 -12.47 1.62
N SER A 359 -8.40 -13.29 2.64
CA SER A 359 -8.05 -14.69 2.45
C SER A 359 -9.23 -15.47 1.87
N LYS A 360 -10.38 -15.43 2.53
CA LYS A 360 -11.60 -16.17 2.18
C LYS A 360 -12.21 -15.71 0.86
N TRP A 361 -12.38 -14.40 0.69
CA TRP A 361 -13.14 -13.86 -0.44
C TRP A 361 -12.30 -13.66 -1.70
N TYR A 362 -10.97 -13.54 -1.59
CA TYR A 362 -10.12 -13.24 -2.74
C TYR A 362 -8.97 -14.25 -2.94
N ILE A 363 -8.04 -14.32 -1.99
CA ILE A 363 -6.74 -14.99 -2.18
C ILE A 363 -6.88 -16.52 -2.26
N HIS A 364 -7.55 -17.11 -1.26
CA HIS A 364 -7.80 -18.55 -1.15
C HIS A 364 -9.22 -18.94 -1.58
N ASN A 365 -9.98 -18.01 -2.17
CA ASN A 365 -11.30 -18.30 -2.71
C ASN A 365 -11.19 -19.37 -3.82
N SER A 366 -11.91 -20.48 -3.69
CA SER A 366 -11.84 -21.62 -4.61
C SER A 366 -12.32 -21.28 -6.04
N THR A 367 -13.26 -20.35 -6.17
CA THR A 367 -13.88 -19.95 -7.44
C THR A 367 -13.07 -18.88 -8.16
N HIS A 368 -12.70 -17.81 -7.44
CA HIS A 368 -12.09 -16.61 -8.00
C HIS A 368 -10.56 -16.66 -8.03
N ARG A 369 -9.93 -17.25 -7.00
CA ARG A 369 -8.47 -17.44 -6.87
C ARG A 369 -7.67 -16.17 -7.22
N GLN A 370 -8.11 -15.02 -6.71
CA GLN A 370 -7.47 -13.72 -6.93
C GLN A 370 -6.23 -13.59 -6.05
N ASN A 371 -5.22 -14.40 -6.31
CA ASN A 371 -4.04 -14.55 -5.47
C ASN A 371 -2.84 -13.68 -5.88
N THR A 372 -3.06 -12.60 -6.62
CA THR A 372 -2.07 -11.54 -6.87
C THR A 372 -2.77 -10.17 -6.79
N LEU A 373 -2.04 -9.10 -6.47
CA LEU A 373 -2.61 -7.74 -6.51
C LEU A 373 -3.20 -7.41 -7.88
N TYR A 374 -2.56 -7.90 -8.95
CA TYR A 374 -3.09 -7.74 -10.29
C TYR A 374 -4.47 -8.39 -10.42
N LYS A 375 -4.66 -9.64 -9.95
CA LYS A 375 -5.96 -10.32 -9.98
C LYS A 375 -6.99 -9.70 -9.04
N PHE A 376 -6.58 -9.07 -7.93
CA PHE A 376 -7.47 -8.27 -7.07
C PHE A 376 -8.17 -7.18 -7.88
N ARG A 377 -7.42 -6.45 -8.71
CA ARG A 377 -7.97 -5.36 -9.52
C ARG A 377 -8.50 -5.82 -10.87
N TYR A 378 -7.88 -6.81 -11.51
CA TYR A 378 -8.18 -7.23 -12.88
C TYR A 378 -8.47 -8.74 -12.88
N HIS A 379 -9.75 -9.07 -12.72
CA HIS A 379 -10.19 -10.45 -12.64
C HIS A 379 -9.91 -11.20 -13.98
N PRO A 380 -9.27 -12.39 -13.98
CA PRO A 380 -8.92 -13.10 -15.20
C PRO A 380 -10.11 -13.50 -16.08
N LYS A 381 -11.29 -13.67 -15.45
CA LYS A 381 -12.56 -13.98 -16.14
C LYS A 381 -13.40 -12.72 -16.26
N VAL A 382 -13.75 -12.34 -17.50
CA VAL A 382 -14.61 -11.18 -17.80
C VAL A 382 -15.99 -11.30 -17.15
N SER A 383 -16.57 -12.51 -17.14
CA SER A 383 -17.86 -12.79 -16.49
C SER A 383 -17.85 -12.56 -14.97
N SER A 384 -16.69 -12.30 -14.36
CA SER A 384 -16.52 -12.04 -12.94
C SER A 384 -15.81 -10.70 -12.65
N ILE A 385 -15.82 -9.74 -13.59
CA ILE A 385 -15.28 -8.38 -13.37
C ILE A 385 -15.97 -7.68 -12.19
N TRP A 386 -17.24 -8.03 -11.91
CA TRP A 386 -17.96 -7.53 -10.75
C TRP A 386 -17.31 -7.93 -9.40
N HIS A 387 -16.52 -9.01 -9.38
CA HIS A 387 -15.79 -9.50 -8.21
C HIS A 387 -14.33 -8.98 -8.19
N GLN A 388 -14.17 -7.67 -8.34
CA GLN A 388 -12.88 -6.99 -8.20
C GLN A 388 -12.86 -6.21 -6.90
N TYR A 389 -11.71 -6.21 -6.23
CA TYR A 389 -11.59 -5.62 -4.88
C TYR A 389 -11.81 -4.10 -4.90
N ALA A 390 -11.44 -3.43 -5.99
CA ALA A 390 -11.54 -1.99 -6.13
C ALA A 390 -11.88 -1.56 -7.55
N THR A 391 -12.41 -0.34 -7.67
CA THR A 391 -12.71 0.31 -8.96
C THR A 391 -11.52 1.09 -9.51
N ASP A 392 -10.61 1.57 -8.65
CA ASP A 392 -9.41 2.33 -9.04
C ASP A 392 -8.48 1.49 -9.94
N PRO A 393 -8.25 1.85 -11.21
CA PRO A 393 -7.33 1.13 -12.10
C PRO A 393 -5.88 1.07 -11.57
N ALA A 394 -5.45 2.07 -10.80
CA ALA A 394 -4.12 2.11 -10.20
C ALA A 394 -3.96 1.24 -8.95
N TYR A 395 -5.03 0.59 -8.48
CA TYR A 395 -5.08 -0.09 -7.18
C TYR A 395 -3.91 -1.06 -6.95
N ALA A 396 -3.75 -2.03 -7.84
CA ALA A 396 -2.70 -3.05 -7.75
C ALA A 396 -1.29 -2.42 -7.79
N ARG A 397 -1.10 -1.42 -8.65
CA ARG A 397 0.15 -0.67 -8.78
C ARG A 397 0.48 0.12 -7.52
N SER A 398 -0.51 0.77 -6.91
CA SER A 398 -0.33 1.56 -5.69
C SER A 398 0.24 0.70 -4.56
N ILE A 399 -0.42 -0.42 -4.28
CA ILE A 399 0.01 -1.33 -3.22
C ILE A 399 1.34 -2.00 -3.59
N GLY A 400 1.52 -2.44 -4.84
CA GLY A 400 2.77 -3.05 -5.29
C GLY A 400 3.98 -2.11 -5.18
N ASN A 401 3.81 -0.81 -5.47
CA ASN A 401 4.84 0.19 -5.27
C ASN A 401 5.12 0.43 -3.78
N LEU A 402 4.09 0.39 -2.93
CA LEU A 402 4.26 0.48 -1.47
C LEU A 402 5.05 -0.73 -0.95
N MET A 403 4.71 -1.95 -1.38
CA MET A 403 5.46 -3.16 -1.08
C MET A 403 6.92 -3.03 -1.56
N ALA A 404 7.16 -2.50 -2.76
CA ALA A 404 8.51 -2.33 -3.30
C ALA A 404 9.41 -1.48 -2.39
N LYS A 405 8.84 -0.48 -1.71
CA LYS A 405 9.55 0.39 -0.77
C LYS A 405 10.00 -0.35 0.50
N TYR A 406 9.27 -1.37 0.93
CA TYR A 406 9.49 -2.08 2.19
C TYR A 406 9.85 -3.56 2.03
N LYS A 407 10.15 -4.00 0.80
CA LYS A 407 10.49 -5.40 0.48
C LYS A 407 11.76 -5.92 1.14
N ASN A 408 12.61 -5.06 1.71
CA ASN A 408 13.77 -5.48 2.50
C ASN A 408 13.39 -6.11 3.85
N VAL A 409 12.09 -6.28 4.10
CA VAL A 409 11.56 -6.99 5.27
C VAL A 409 11.67 -8.51 5.14
N TYR A 410 11.67 -9.05 3.92
CA TYR A 410 11.78 -10.48 3.69
C TYR A 410 13.16 -11.02 4.08
N THR A 411 13.16 -12.22 4.66
CA THR A 411 14.39 -12.95 4.98
C THR A 411 15.03 -13.54 3.72
N SER A 412 16.28 -13.98 3.83
CA SER A 412 17.00 -14.63 2.72
C SER A 412 16.41 -15.99 2.32
N SER A 413 15.63 -16.63 3.19
CA SER A 413 14.93 -17.89 2.91
C SER A 413 13.58 -17.69 2.20
N ALA A 414 13.10 -16.45 2.03
CA ALA A 414 11.83 -16.19 1.38
C ALA A 414 11.87 -16.61 -0.11
N VAL A 415 10.92 -17.45 -0.50
CA VAL A 415 10.72 -17.91 -1.88
C VAL A 415 9.65 -17.05 -2.56
N PHE A 416 9.95 -16.55 -3.76
CA PHE A 416 9.05 -15.67 -4.49
C PHE A 416 8.46 -16.39 -5.69
N SER A 417 7.13 -16.43 -5.77
CA SER A 417 6.39 -16.95 -6.91
C SER A 417 5.57 -15.84 -7.54
N TYR A 418 5.67 -15.69 -8.85
CA TYR A 418 4.97 -14.66 -9.61
C TYR A 418 4.02 -15.31 -10.61
N ASP A 419 2.86 -14.70 -10.82
CA ASP A 419 1.87 -15.17 -11.77
C ASP A 419 1.37 -14.01 -12.64
N ARG A 420 1.75 -14.04 -13.92
CA ARG A 420 1.60 -12.90 -14.84
C ARG A 420 0.47 -13.12 -15.85
N PRO A 421 -0.30 -12.08 -16.20
CA PRO A 421 -1.35 -12.22 -17.21
C PRO A 421 -0.74 -12.33 -18.60
N ALA A 422 -1.30 -13.21 -19.41
CA ALA A 422 -1.05 -13.32 -20.84
C ALA A 422 -2.33 -12.96 -21.61
N TYR A 423 -2.27 -11.88 -22.39
CA TYR A 423 -3.32 -11.47 -23.32
C TYR A 423 -3.09 -12.14 -24.68
N ARG A 424 -4.18 -12.45 -25.40
CA ARG A 424 -4.12 -13.02 -26.75
C ARG A 424 -3.67 -12.01 -27.79
#